data_AF-A0A5C6AHW7-F1
#
_entry.id   AF-A0A5C6AHW7-F1
#
_cell.length_a   1.000
_cell.length_b   1.000
_cell.length_c   1.000
_cell.angle_alpha   90.00
_cell.angle_beta   90.00
_cell.angle_gamma   90.00
#
_symmetry.space_group_name_H-M   'P 1'
#
loop_
_entity.id
_entity.type
_entity.pdbx_description
1 polymer ?
#
loop_
_entity_poly.entity_id
_entity_poly.type
_entity_poly.pdbx_seq_one_letter_code
_entity_poly.pdbx_strand_id
1 'polypeptide(L)'
;MVDSSQATRRYLIIGYGVIPIAINLAITFVLGWLMLRDRSMLHLIGQTPCVLTELLGTNFFLPLITAWITTRVVSKHIDQGRVHRLIEEKDEGWLDRLIGQTRRMIGYGSMTGCFRFSLVVFAMTLVPTFFAVAAWPAETVTLFPFLLAKSLYAALLGALVTPLVAIASLSAVK
;
A
#
# COMPACT_ATOMS: atom_id res chain seq x y z
N MET A 1 -0.21 35.54 6.36
CA MET A 1 -0.62 34.75 5.18
C MET A 1 0.61 34.12 4.54
N VAL A 2 1.35 33.32 5.31
CA VAL A 2 2.63 32.71 4.93
C VAL A 2 2.54 31.24 5.36
N ASP A 3 3.07 30.31 4.54
CA ASP A 3 3.25 28.85 4.74
C ASP A 3 2.20 27.82 4.24
N SER A 4 1.39 28.12 3.23
CA SER A 4 0.32 27.19 2.76
C SER A 4 0.78 25.99 1.89
N SER A 5 2.02 25.95 1.40
CA SER A 5 2.52 24.85 0.54
C SER A 5 3.46 23.89 1.29
N GLN A 6 4.42 24.40 2.07
CA GLN A 6 5.37 23.55 2.81
C GLN A 6 4.73 22.80 3.99
N ALA A 7 3.82 23.45 4.74
CA ALA A 7 3.10 22.78 5.83
C ALA A 7 2.19 21.66 5.30
N THR A 8 1.53 21.89 4.18
CA THR A 8 0.70 20.90 3.47
C THR A 8 1.55 19.75 2.92
N ARG A 9 2.72 20.03 2.30
CA ARG A 9 3.67 19.00 1.86
C ARG A 9 4.22 18.18 3.02
N ARG A 10 4.59 18.81 4.13
CA ARG A 10 5.11 18.12 5.32
C ARG A 10 4.03 17.27 5.99
N TYR A 11 2.80 17.76 6.05
CA TYR A 11 1.63 16.98 6.48
C TYR A 11 1.39 15.78 5.58
N LEU A 12 1.52 15.94 4.25
CA LEU A 12 1.38 14.85 3.30
C LEU A 12 2.49 13.80 3.42
N ILE A 13 3.75 14.23 3.49
CA ILE A 13 4.91 13.32 3.57
C ILE A 13 4.94 12.56 4.90
N ILE A 14 4.69 13.22 6.02
CA ILE A 14 4.71 12.57 7.33
C ILE A 14 3.44 11.75 7.53
N GLY A 15 2.27 12.33 7.22
CA GLY A 15 0.96 11.70 7.43
C GLY A 15 0.67 10.53 6.50
N TYR A 16 1.12 10.59 5.24
CA TYR A 16 0.84 9.58 4.21
C TYR A 16 2.09 8.83 3.72
N GLY A 17 3.27 9.11 4.28
CA GLY A 17 4.50 8.35 4.04
C GLY A 17 4.99 7.64 5.31
N VAL A 18 5.42 8.40 6.32
CA VAL A 18 6.07 7.85 7.53
C VAL A 18 5.12 7.04 8.40
N ILE A 19 3.91 7.57 8.67
CA ILE A 19 2.92 6.87 9.50
C ILE A 19 2.49 5.54 8.87
N PRO A 20 2.14 5.47 7.56
CA PRO A 20 1.83 4.20 6.90
C PRO A 20 2.97 3.19 6.93
N ILE A 21 4.23 3.62 6.82
CA ILE A 21 5.39 2.71 6.94
C ILE A 21 5.39 2.04 8.31
N ALA A 22 5.32 2.84 9.39
CA ALA A 22 5.36 2.31 10.76
C ALA A 22 4.17 1.39 11.05
N ILE A 23 2.97 1.79 10.63
CA ILE A 23 1.75 1.01 10.80
C ILE A 23 1.82 -0.31 10.03
N ASN A 24 2.20 -0.28 8.75
CA ASN A 24 2.28 -1.49 7.94
C ASN A 24 3.36 -2.45 8.44
N LEU A 25 4.49 -1.93 8.91
CA LEU A 25 5.55 -2.75 9.49
C LEU A 25 5.07 -3.43 10.78
N ALA A 26 4.50 -2.67 11.72
CA ALA A 26 4.06 -3.20 13.00
C ALA A 26 2.87 -4.17 12.86
N ILE A 27 1.83 -3.77 12.12
CA ILE A 27 0.62 -4.59 11.97
C ILE A 27 0.92 -5.87 11.19
N THR A 28 1.66 -5.78 10.07
CA THR A 28 1.98 -6.99 9.28
C THR A 28 2.83 -7.96 10.09
N PHE A 29 3.77 -7.45 10.89
CA PHE A 29 4.60 -8.29 11.75
C PHE A 29 3.76 -8.98 12.83
N VAL A 30 2.95 -8.21 13.57
CA VAL A 30 2.12 -8.75 14.67
C VAL A 30 1.09 -9.73 14.16
N LEU A 31 0.39 -9.43 13.05
CA LEU A 31 -0.59 -10.35 12.47
C LEU A 31 0.09 -11.62 11.95
N GLY A 32 1.22 -11.48 11.24
CA GLY A 32 1.98 -12.63 10.76
C GLY A 32 2.48 -13.50 11.92
N TRP A 33 2.98 -12.88 12.99
CA TRP A 33 3.38 -13.59 14.21
C TRP A 33 2.20 -14.32 14.84
N LEU A 34 1.05 -13.65 15.05
CA LEU A 34 -0.13 -14.28 15.65
C LEU A 34 -0.65 -15.47 14.83
N MET A 35 -0.64 -15.37 13.50
CA MET A 35 -1.14 -16.43 12.61
C MET A 35 -0.17 -17.61 12.46
N LEU A 36 1.14 -17.37 12.61
CA LEU A 36 2.17 -18.36 12.34
C LEU A 36 2.99 -18.77 13.57
N ARG A 37 2.67 -18.25 14.77
CA ARG A 37 3.43 -18.49 16.02
C ARG A 37 3.66 -19.96 16.35
N ASP A 38 2.74 -20.84 15.94
CA ASP A 38 2.83 -22.27 16.20
C ASP A 38 3.75 -23.01 15.21
N ARG A 39 4.39 -22.28 14.29
CA ARG A 39 5.32 -22.81 13.27
C ARG A 39 6.72 -22.24 13.49
N SER A 40 7.74 -23.09 13.45
CA SER A 40 9.15 -22.65 13.48
C SER A 40 9.66 -22.29 12.08
N MET A 41 9.11 -22.91 11.03
CA MET A 41 9.53 -22.76 9.64
C MET A 41 8.31 -22.74 8.70
N LEU A 42 8.45 -22.08 7.55
CA LEU A 42 7.48 -22.10 6.46
C LEU A 42 8.12 -22.67 5.20
N HIS A 43 7.36 -23.51 4.48
CA HIS A 43 7.71 -23.92 3.12
C HIS A 43 7.55 -22.74 2.15
N LEU A 44 8.34 -22.73 1.07
CA LEU A 44 8.20 -21.68 0.05
C LEU A 44 6.91 -21.80 -0.75
N ILE A 45 6.59 -23.01 -1.20
CA ILE A 45 5.43 -23.35 -2.01
C ILE A 45 4.81 -24.68 -1.53
N GLY A 46 3.60 -24.99 -1.99
CA GLY A 46 2.97 -26.31 -1.84
C GLY A 46 2.16 -26.53 -0.56
N GLN A 47 2.66 -26.20 0.63
CA GLN A 47 1.93 -26.41 1.89
C GLN A 47 1.40 -25.11 2.49
N THR A 48 0.07 -24.94 2.54
CA THR A 48 -0.54 -23.75 3.13
C THR A 48 -0.53 -23.80 4.67
N PRO A 49 -0.19 -22.69 5.35
CA PRO A 49 0.43 -21.45 4.85
C PRO A 49 1.88 -21.64 4.39
N CYS A 50 2.19 -21.13 3.20
CA CYS A 50 3.54 -21.02 2.64
C CYS A 50 3.93 -19.56 2.35
N VAL A 51 5.22 -19.32 2.15
CA VAL A 51 5.78 -17.99 1.82
C VAL A 51 5.05 -17.36 0.64
N LEU A 52 4.83 -18.12 -0.44
CA LEU A 52 4.14 -17.62 -1.63
C LEU A 52 2.71 -17.17 -1.30
N THR A 53 1.91 -17.99 -0.62
CA THR A 53 0.52 -17.63 -0.29
C THR A 53 0.44 -16.38 0.59
N GLU A 54 1.38 -16.24 1.54
CA GLU A 54 1.44 -15.09 2.44
C GLU A 54 1.82 -13.79 1.70
N LEU A 55 2.74 -13.87 0.74
CA LEU A 55 3.13 -12.73 -0.10
C LEU A 55 2.00 -12.36 -1.07
N LEU A 56 1.37 -13.33 -1.73
CA LEU A 56 0.24 -13.07 -2.62
C LEU A 56 -0.93 -12.41 -1.88
N GLY A 57 -1.23 -12.91 -0.67
CA GLY A 57 -2.23 -12.28 0.21
C GLY A 57 -1.85 -10.84 0.54
N THR A 58 -0.59 -10.57 0.86
CA THR A 58 -0.11 -9.21 1.15
C THR A 58 -0.24 -8.30 -0.06
N ASN A 59 0.18 -8.76 -1.25
CA ASN A 59 0.13 -8.01 -2.51
C ASN A 59 -1.28 -7.60 -2.91
N PHE A 60 -2.28 -8.37 -2.48
CA PHE A 60 -3.68 -8.09 -2.76
C PHE A 60 -4.36 -7.34 -1.62
N PHE A 61 -4.33 -7.84 -0.39
CA PHE A 61 -5.08 -7.21 0.69
C PHE A 61 -4.49 -5.86 1.11
N LEU A 62 -3.17 -5.68 1.05
CA LEU A 62 -2.54 -4.45 1.50
C LEU A 62 -2.94 -3.25 0.62
N PRO A 63 -2.81 -3.28 -0.73
CA PRO A 63 -3.23 -2.15 -1.56
C PRO A 63 -4.73 -1.92 -1.51
N LEU A 64 -5.55 -2.97 -1.39
CA LEU A 64 -7.00 -2.86 -1.24
C LEU A 64 -7.39 -2.09 0.02
N ILE A 65 -6.91 -2.55 1.18
CA ILE A 65 -7.21 -1.95 2.49
C ILE A 65 -6.64 -0.54 2.54
N THR A 66 -5.40 -0.35 2.08
CA THR A 66 -4.76 0.96 2.02
C THR A 66 -5.57 1.93 1.18
N ALA A 67 -6.00 1.51 -0.02
CA ALA A 67 -6.77 2.38 -0.89
C ALA A 67 -8.12 2.77 -0.27
N TRP A 68 -8.79 1.80 0.34
CA TRP A 68 -10.09 1.99 0.96
C TRP A 68 -10.05 2.88 2.21
N ILE A 69 -9.06 2.68 3.08
CA ILE A 69 -8.89 3.52 4.28
C ILE A 69 -8.45 4.93 3.86
N THR A 70 -7.43 5.04 3.00
CA THR A 70 -6.84 6.33 2.63
C THR A 70 -7.87 7.22 1.93
N THR A 71 -8.64 6.69 0.99
CA THR A 71 -9.70 7.45 0.30
C THR A 71 -10.73 7.99 1.29
N ARG A 72 -11.23 7.17 2.21
CA ARG A 72 -12.21 7.61 3.23
C ARG A 72 -11.65 8.64 4.19
N VAL A 73 -10.41 8.43 4.65
CA VAL A 73 -9.72 9.37 5.53
C VAL A 73 -9.56 10.71 4.83
N VAL A 74 -9.08 10.72 3.59
CA VAL A 74 -8.92 11.94 2.79
C VAL A 74 -10.26 12.64 2.56
N SER A 75 -11.30 11.92 2.14
CA SER A 75 -12.64 12.49 1.94
C SER A 75 -13.16 13.15 3.22
N LYS A 76 -13.03 12.49 4.38
CA LYS A 76 -13.42 13.06 5.66
C LYS A 76 -12.61 14.32 6.02
N HIS A 77 -11.31 14.35 5.74
CA HIS A 77 -10.48 15.53 5.99
C HIS A 77 -10.86 16.72 5.08
N ILE A 78 -11.29 16.46 3.85
CA ILE A 78 -11.83 17.47 2.94
C ILE A 78 -13.17 17.99 3.45
N ASP A 79 -14.10 17.09 3.80
CA ASP A 79 -15.44 17.45 4.29
C ASP A 79 -15.37 18.25 5.60
N GLN A 80 -14.33 18.02 6.42
CA GLN A 80 -14.04 18.76 7.65
C GLN A 80 -13.27 20.07 7.42
N GLY A 81 -12.92 20.42 6.19
CA GLY A 81 -12.13 21.62 5.86
C GLY A 81 -10.68 21.59 6.36
N ARG A 82 -10.17 20.43 6.79
CA ARG A 82 -8.79 20.28 7.30
C ARG A 82 -7.75 20.30 6.18
N VAL A 83 -8.16 19.89 4.98
CA VAL A 83 -7.29 19.84 3.79
C VAL A 83 -8.08 20.37 2.59
N HIS A 84 -7.44 21.22 1.79
CA HIS A 84 -8.03 21.72 0.55
C HIS A 84 -7.77 20.75 -0.60
N ARG A 85 -8.72 20.67 -1.54
CA ARG A 85 -8.53 19.91 -2.78
C ARG A 85 -7.40 20.53 -3.60
N LEU A 86 -6.60 19.68 -4.23
CA LEU A 86 -5.58 20.12 -5.17
C LEU A 86 -6.28 20.52 -6.46
N ILE A 87 -6.16 21.80 -6.86
CA ILE A 87 -6.57 22.28 -8.18
C ILE A 87 -5.46 21.84 -9.14
N GLU A 88 -5.79 21.00 -10.12
CA GLU A 88 -4.84 20.48 -11.11
C GLU A 88 -4.26 21.65 -11.93
N GLU A 89 -2.98 21.96 -11.72
CA GLU A 89 -2.16 22.51 -12.80
C GLU A 89 -1.88 21.37 -13.78
N LYS A 90 -2.15 21.60 -15.08
CA LYS A 90 -1.87 20.63 -16.13
C LYS A 90 -0.36 20.50 -16.28
N ASP A 91 0.23 19.57 -15.54
CA ASP A 91 1.60 19.12 -15.78
C ASP A 91 1.56 17.79 -16.55
N GLU A 92 2.37 17.65 -17.61
CA GLU A 92 2.29 16.54 -18.58
C GLU A 92 3.20 15.34 -18.21
N GLY A 93 3.67 15.28 -16.97
CA GLY A 93 4.63 14.29 -16.50
C GLY A 93 4.11 12.85 -16.40
N TRP A 94 5.02 11.88 -16.34
CA TRP A 94 4.67 10.46 -16.14
C TRP A 94 4.01 10.21 -14.78
N LEU A 95 4.38 10.98 -13.75
CA LEU A 95 3.78 10.93 -12.41
C LEU A 95 2.32 11.40 -12.46
N ASP A 96 2.01 12.47 -13.19
CA ASP A 96 0.65 13.00 -13.32
C ASP A 96 -0.26 12.03 -14.07
N ARG A 97 0.27 11.34 -15.09
CA ARG A 97 -0.44 10.24 -15.77
C ARG A 97 -0.74 9.10 -14.80
N LEU A 98 0.21 8.71 -13.96
CA LEU A 98 0.02 7.64 -12.97
C LEU A 98 -1.02 8.03 -11.91
N ILE A 99 -0.98 9.27 -11.41
CA ILE A 99 -1.95 9.84 -10.47
C ILE A 99 -3.35 9.86 -11.12
N GLY A 100 -3.46 10.35 -12.36
CA GLY A 100 -4.71 10.42 -13.11
C GLY A 100 -5.31 9.04 -13.39
N GLN A 101 -4.49 8.05 -13.76
CA GLN A 101 -4.92 6.67 -13.91
C GLN A 101 -5.41 6.08 -12.59
N THR A 102 -4.66 6.29 -11.51
CA THR A 102 -5.02 5.82 -10.16
C THR A 102 -6.35 6.41 -9.71
N ARG A 103 -6.57 7.71 -9.94
CA ARG A 103 -7.85 8.40 -9.68
C ARG A 103 -9.00 7.74 -10.45
N ARG A 104 -8.84 7.50 -11.75
CA ARG A 104 -9.86 6.84 -12.58
C ARG A 104 -10.16 5.43 -12.11
N MET A 105 -9.14 4.69 -11.67
CA MET A 105 -9.30 3.33 -11.16
C MET A 105 -10.04 3.31 -9.83
N ILE A 106 -9.65 4.15 -8.88
CA ILE A 106 -10.21 4.16 -7.53
C ILE A 106 -11.62 4.76 -7.51
N GLY A 107 -11.94 5.65 -8.45
CA GLY A 107 -13.31 6.15 -8.66
C GLY A 107 -13.93 6.72 -7.39
N TYR A 108 -13.25 7.69 -6.77
CA TYR A 108 -13.68 8.37 -5.53
C TYR A 108 -13.77 7.46 -4.28
N GLY A 109 -13.00 6.38 -4.22
CA GLY A 109 -13.00 5.49 -3.06
C GLY A 109 -14.15 4.48 -3.07
N SER A 110 -14.75 4.23 -4.24
CA SER A 110 -15.68 3.12 -4.43
C SER A 110 -14.99 1.78 -4.10
N MET A 111 -15.73 0.84 -3.50
CA MET A 111 -15.19 -0.48 -3.18
C MET A 111 -14.68 -1.20 -4.43
N THR A 112 -15.45 -1.13 -5.52
CA THR A 112 -15.08 -1.67 -6.83
C THR A 112 -13.81 -1.03 -7.37
N GLY A 113 -13.63 0.28 -7.20
CA GLY A 113 -12.42 0.98 -7.64
C GLY A 113 -11.18 0.60 -6.83
N CYS A 114 -11.31 0.48 -5.50
CA CYS A 114 -10.24 -0.01 -4.64
C CYS A 114 -9.84 -1.45 -4.99
N PHE A 115 -10.82 -2.31 -5.31
CA PHE A 115 -10.59 -3.67 -5.77
C PHE A 115 -9.85 -3.72 -7.11
N ARG A 116 -10.26 -2.92 -8.09
CA ARG A 116 -9.56 -2.80 -9.38
C ARG A 116 -8.14 -2.30 -9.24
N PHE A 117 -7.93 -1.26 -8.44
CA PHE A 117 -6.60 -0.74 -8.12
C PHE A 117 -5.72 -1.85 -7.51
N SER A 118 -6.27 -2.58 -6.54
CA SER A 118 -5.58 -3.69 -5.90
C SER A 118 -5.23 -4.82 -6.86
N LEU A 119 -6.10 -5.15 -7.81
CA LEU A 119 -5.81 -6.15 -8.85
C LEU A 119 -4.65 -5.71 -9.75
N VAL A 120 -4.57 -4.42 -10.09
CA VAL A 120 -3.47 -3.88 -10.89
C VAL A 120 -2.16 -3.96 -10.12
N VAL A 121 -2.14 -3.52 -8.86
CA VAL A 121 -0.94 -3.62 -8.00
C VAL A 121 -0.54 -5.09 -7.80
N PHE A 122 -1.51 -5.97 -7.59
CA PHE A 122 -1.29 -7.41 -7.48
C PHE A 122 -0.66 -7.99 -8.74
N ALA A 123 -1.19 -7.67 -9.92
CA ALA A 123 -0.64 -8.12 -11.20
C ALA A 123 0.79 -7.61 -11.43
N MET A 124 1.07 -6.34 -11.09
CA MET A 124 2.40 -5.75 -11.21
C MET A 124 3.42 -6.38 -10.26
N THR A 125 2.99 -6.77 -9.05
CA THR A 125 3.86 -7.35 -8.02
C THR A 125 3.99 -8.87 -8.13
N LEU A 126 3.13 -9.52 -8.91
CA LEU A 126 3.10 -10.97 -9.09
C LEU A 126 4.43 -11.52 -9.61
N VAL A 127 4.92 -10.97 -10.73
CA VAL A 127 6.15 -11.41 -11.38
C VAL A 127 7.37 -11.24 -10.46
N PRO A 128 7.63 -10.04 -9.87
CA PRO A 128 8.70 -9.88 -8.89
C PRO A 128 8.61 -10.85 -7.70
N THR A 129 7.39 -11.12 -7.21
CA THR A 129 7.17 -12.04 -6.09
C THR A 129 7.56 -13.46 -6.45
N PHE A 130 7.15 -13.94 -7.62
CA PHE A 130 7.56 -15.26 -8.11
C PHE A 130 9.07 -15.37 -8.27
N PHE A 131 9.72 -14.36 -8.84
CA PHE A 131 11.19 -14.34 -8.96
C PHE A 131 11.87 -14.35 -7.59
N ALA A 132 11.37 -13.57 -6.62
CA ALA A 132 11.93 -13.54 -5.27
C ALA A 132 11.80 -14.89 -4.55
N VAL A 133 10.69 -15.60 -4.73
CA VAL A 133 10.46 -16.94 -4.18
C VAL A 133 11.32 -17.98 -4.92
N ALA A 134 11.40 -17.92 -6.25
CA ALA A 134 12.16 -18.88 -7.06
C ALA A 134 13.68 -18.74 -6.91
N ALA A 135 14.17 -17.52 -6.62
CA ALA A 135 15.59 -17.27 -6.38
C ALA A 135 16.06 -17.71 -4.98
N TRP A 136 15.13 -18.15 -4.11
CA TRP A 136 15.48 -18.56 -2.76
C TRP A 136 16.15 -19.95 -2.78
N PRO A 137 17.33 -20.10 -2.13
CA PRO A 137 18.14 -21.32 -2.28
C PRO A 137 17.63 -22.53 -1.46
N ALA A 138 16.78 -22.29 -0.47
CA ALA A 138 16.25 -23.32 0.42
C ALA A 138 14.75 -23.51 0.18
N GLU A 139 14.21 -24.70 0.48
CA GLU A 139 12.78 -25.02 0.37
C GLU A 139 11.95 -24.53 1.57
N THR A 140 12.63 -24.14 2.65
CA THR A 140 12.02 -23.64 3.89
C THR A 140 12.70 -22.37 4.37
N VAL A 141 11.92 -21.49 5.01
CA VAL A 141 12.40 -20.25 5.63
C VAL A 141 12.02 -20.25 7.10
N THR A 142 12.98 -19.90 7.96
CA THR A 142 12.72 -19.69 9.39
C THR A 142 11.68 -18.58 9.58
N LEU A 143 10.75 -18.77 10.52
CA LEU A 143 9.62 -17.86 10.69
C LEU A 143 10.03 -16.40 10.93
N PHE A 144 10.93 -16.14 11.89
CA PHE A 144 11.29 -14.78 12.28
C PHE A 144 11.92 -13.96 11.13
N PRO A 145 12.95 -14.44 10.42
CA PRO A 145 13.48 -13.75 9.23
C PRO A 145 12.41 -13.51 8.17
N PHE A 146 11.53 -14.49 7.95
CA PHE A 146 10.41 -14.33 7.02
C PHE A 146 9.45 -13.22 7.45
N LEU A 147 9.05 -13.17 8.72
CA LEU A 147 8.15 -12.13 9.23
C LEU A 147 8.77 -10.74 9.13
N LEU A 148 10.07 -10.59 9.43
CA LEU A 148 10.78 -9.32 9.26
C LEU A 148 10.81 -8.90 7.79
N ALA A 149 11.19 -9.81 6.88
CA ALA A 149 11.24 -9.54 5.45
C ALA A 149 9.85 -9.19 4.89
N LYS A 150 8.81 -9.95 5.26
CA LYS A 150 7.41 -9.71 4.87
C LYS A 150 6.92 -8.34 5.36
N SER A 151 7.26 -7.97 6.59
CA SER A 151 6.83 -6.70 7.18
C SER A 151 7.53 -5.51 6.56
N LEU A 152 8.82 -5.62 6.26
CA LEU A 152 9.56 -4.62 5.49
C LEU A 152 8.99 -4.48 4.08
N TYR A 153 8.72 -5.59 3.41
CA TYR A 153 8.08 -5.61 2.10
C TYR A 153 6.72 -4.91 2.12
N ALA A 154 5.86 -5.24 3.10
CA ALA A 154 4.56 -4.59 3.27
C ALA A 154 4.71 -3.09 3.57
N ALA A 155 5.68 -2.70 4.40
CA ALA A 155 5.95 -1.29 4.69
C ALA A 155 6.37 -0.51 3.44
N LEU A 156 7.26 -1.07 2.61
CA LEU A 156 7.68 -0.46 1.34
C LEU A 156 6.53 -0.35 0.34
N LEU A 157 5.74 -1.42 0.19
CA LEU A 157 4.58 -1.42 -0.69
C LEU A 157 3.54 -0.38 -0.22
N GLY A 158 3.29 -0.32 1.09
CA GLY A 158 2.42 0.69 1.70
C GLY A 158 2.95 2.11 1.51
N ALA A 159 4.26 2.33 1.63
CA ALA A 159 4.90 3.62 1.41
C ALA A 159 4.77 4.13 -0.03
N LEU A 160 4.73 3.23 -1.01
CA LEU A 160 4.54 3.56 -2.42
C LEU A 160 3.06 3.80 -2.73
N VAL A 161 2.18 2.93 -2.24
CA VAL A 161 0.75 2.95 -2.55
C VAL A 161 0.02 4.08 -1.84
N THR A 162 0.31 4.32 -0.56
CA THR A 162 -0.43 5.30 0.27
C THR A 162 -0.37 6.73 -0.26
N PRO A 163 0.80 7.32 -0.58
CA PRO A 163 0.86 8.69 -1.09
C PRO A 163 0.22 8.79 -2.48
N LEU A 164 0.39 7.78 -3.33
CA LEU A 164 -0.24 7.74 -4.65
C LEU A 164 -1.77 7.79 -4.55
N VAL A 165 -2.35 6.96 -3.67
CA VAL A 165 -3.80 6.97 -3.41
C VAL A 165 -4.24 8.30 -2.77
N ALA A 166 -3.47 8.81 -1.81
CA ALA A 166 -3.80 10.06 -1.12
C ALA A 166 -3.87 11.24 -2.09
N ILE A 167 -2.86 11.39 -2.95
CA ILE A 167 -2.81 12.45 -3.96
C ILE A 167 -3.94 12.25 -4.98
N ALA A 168 -4.13 11.04 -5.50
CA ALA A 168 -5.22 10.73 -6.43
C ALA A 168 -6.61 11.04 -5.84
N SER A 169 -6.78 10.88 -4.52
CA SER A 169 -8.02 11.22 -3.80
C SER A 169 -8.19 12.72 -3.58
N LEU A 170 -7.09 13.47 -3.38
CA LEU A 170 -7.11 14.92 -3.20
C LEU A 170 -7.39 15.69 -4.50
N SER A 171 -6.91 15.17 -5.63
CA SER A 171 -7.14 15.74 -6.97
C SER A 171 -8.52 15.35 -7.54
N ALA A 172 -9.33 14.60 -6.80
CA ALA A 172 -10.64 14.17 -7.24
C ALA A 172 -11.66 15.31 -7.13
N VAL A 173 -11.88 16.03 -8.24
CA VAL A 173 -12.95 17.03 -8.38
C VAL A 173 -14.31 16.31 -8.39
N LYS A 174 -15.17 16.60 -7.41
CA LYS A 174 -16.63 16.40 -7.54
C LYS A 174 -17.18 17.48 -8.45
#